data_AF-D9Q2N5-F1
#
_entry.id   AF-D9Q2N5-F1
#
_cell.length_a   1.000
_cell.length_b   1.000
_cell.length_c   1.000
_cell.angle_alpha   90.00
_cell.angle_beta   90.00
_cell.angle_gamma   90.00
#
_symmetry.space_group_name_H-M   'P 1'
#
loop_
_entity.id
_entity.type
_entity.pdbx_description
1 polymer ?
#
loop_
_entity_poly.entity_id
_entity_poly.type
_entity_poly.pdbx_seq_one_letter_code
_entity_poly.pdbx_strand_id
1 'polypeptide(L)'
;MAEAKKQETPAESVPPEVQAQALAELLDAIVNLKRSGLLGMISYLADKAEDSFLSAATDPALMRLMALLASVSNGITKVDAMDLANAQNTLTDLTSCTIESLAKLDLSHPRKVGLLGLMSALSDPDISQGLGILLDIAKQLGACARSKGQSKS
;
A
#
# COMPACT_ATOMS: atom_id res chain seq x y z
N MET A 1 26.72 37.63 48.33
CA MET A 1 25.28 37.29 48.34
C MET A 1 24.84 37.01 46.91
N ALA A 2 23.86 36.12 46.75
CA ALA A 2 23.38 35.48 45.51
C ALA A 2 24.13 34.20 45.12
N GLU A 3 23.84 33.15 45.88
CA GLU A 3 24.11 31.75 45.52
C GLU A 3 23.26 31.32 44.31
N ALA A 4 23.88 30.55 43.43
CA ALA A 4 23.26 29.94 42.27
C ALA A 4 22.17 28.95 42.69
N LYS A 5 20.92 29.24 42.31
CA LYS A 5 19.77 28.35 42.52
C LYS A 5 19.87 27.19 41.53
N LYS A 6 20.46 26.09 41.98
CA LYS A 6 20.51 24.81 41.28
C LYS A 6 19.07 24.28 41.17
N GLN A 7 18.52 24.37 39.97
CA GLN A 7 17.20 23.84 39.65
C GLN A 7 17.38 22.35 39.36
N GLU A 8 17.31 21.54 40.42
CA GLU A 8 17.19 20.09 40.30
C GLU A 8 15.77 19.78 39.81
N THR A 9 15.66 19.49 38.51
CA THR A 9 14.47 18.89 37.90
C THR A 9 14.23 17.54 38.60
N PRO A 10 13.05 17.30 39.19
CA PRO A 10 12.78 16.02 39.82
C PRO A 10 12.74 14.96 38.72
N ALA A 11 13.54 13.91 38.88
CA ALA A 11 13.33 12.68 38.14
C ALA A 11 11.91 12.20 38.46
N GLU A 12 11.01 12.29 37.47
CA GLU A 12 9.66 11.73 37.52
C GLU A 12 9.81 10.20 37.69
N SER A 13 9.87 9.75 38.95
CA SER A 13 9.90 8.35 39.29
C SER A 13 8.52 7.78 38.99
N VAL A 14 8.39 7.15 37.81
CA VAL A 14 7.18 6.38 37.46
C VAL A 14 6.86 5.46 38.63
N PRO A 15 5.67 5.56 39.25
CA PRO A 15 5.32 4.78 40.43
C PRO A 15 5.57 3.29 40.14
N PRO A 16 6.15 2.53 41.10
CA PRO A 16 6.46 1.11 40.90
C PRO A 16 5.23 0.28 40.53
N GLU A 17 4.04 0.77 40.87
CA GLU A 17 2.75 0.16 40.54
C GLU A 17 2.46 0.22 39.03
N VAL A 18 2.67 1.38 38.40
CA VAL A 18 2.47 1.57 36.94
C VAL A 18 3.45 0.72 36.14
N GLN A 19 4.69 0.56 36.63
CA GLN A 19 5.67 -0.34 36.02
C GLN A 19 5.25 -1.81 36.15
N ALA A 20 4.70 -2.20 37.30
CA ALA A 20 4.22 -3.57 37.52
C ALA A 20 2.98 -3.89 36.66
N GLN A 21 2.08 -2.93 36.47
CA GLN A 21 0.89 -3.11 35.61
C GLN A 21 1.26 -3.16 34.12
N ALA A 22 2.14 -2.26 33.65
CA ALA A 22 2.64 -2.32 32.27
C ALA A 22 3.40 -3.62 32.00
N LEU A 23 4.17 -4.11 32.98
CA LEU A 23 4.87 -5.40 32.88
C LEU A 23 3.87 -6.57 32.85
N ALA A 24 2.82 -6.54 33.68
CA ALA A 24 1.78 -7.56 33.71
C ALA A 24 1.00 -7.61 32.38
N GLU A 25 0.62 -6.47 31.83
CA GLU A 25 -0.05 -6.39 30.53
C GLU A 25 0.84 -6.89 29.38
N LEU A 26 2.14 -6.57 29.42
CA LEU A 26 3.08 -7.07 28.43
C LEU A 26 3.26 -8.60 28.53
N LEU A 27 3.33 -9.13 29.75
CA LEU A 27 3.38 -10.58 29.97
C LEU A 27 2.08 -11.27 29.50
N ASP A 28 0.91 -10.67 29.76
CA ASP A 28 -0.38 -11.22 29.31
C ASP A 28 -0.47 -11.21 27.77
N ALA A 29 -0.02 -10.14 27.13
CA ALA A 29 0.09 -10.07 25.66
C ALA A 29 1.01 -11.16 25.10
N ILE A 30 2.18 -11.39 25.71
CA ILE A 30 3.12 -12.46 25.31
C ILE A 30 2.50 -13.84 25.52
N VAL A 31 1.80 -14.06 26.63
CA VAL A 31 1.12 -15.33 26.94
C VAL A 31 -0.03 -15.59 25.96
N ASN A 32 -0.79 -14.57 25.61
CA ASN A 32 -1.85 -14.68 24.60
C ASN A 32 -1.29 -14.92 23.19
N LEU A 33 -0.16 -14.31 22.84
CA LEU A 33 0.56 -14.61 21.59
C LEU A 33 1.09 -16.05 21.57
N LYS A 34 1.53 -16.59 22.71
CA LYS A 34 1.96 -17.98 22.83
C LYS A 34 0.78 -18.95 22.69
N ARG A 35 -0.36 -18.63 23.32
CA ARG A 35 -1.60 -19.42 23.22
C ARG A 35 -2.22 -19.42 21.82
N SER A 36 -2.15 -18.30 21.11
CA SER A 36 -2.63 -18.20 19.73
C SER A 36 -1.73 -18.91 18.72
N GLY A 37 -0.56 -19.42 19.16
CA GLY A 37 0.43 -20.04 18.29
C GLY A 37 1.22 -19.03 17.43
N LEU A 38 0.89 -17.74 17.48
CA LEU A 38 1.61 -16.70 16.75
C LEU A 38 3.07 -16.60 17.21
N LEU A 39 3.34 -16.72 18.51
CA LEU A 39 4.71 -16.67 19.02
C LEU A 39 5.56 -17.82 18.45
N GLY A 40 4.95 -18.99 18.24
CA GLY A 40 5.60 -20.13 17.59
C GLY A 40 5.82 -19.90 16.10
N MET A 41 4.86 -19.29 15.40
CA MET A 41 5.03 -18.87 14.00
C MET A 41 6.12 -17.81 13.85
N ILE A 42 6.16 -16.78 14.70
CA ILE A 42 7.18 -15.72 14.69
C ILE A 42 8.54 -16.29 15.06
N SER A 43 8.62 -17.16 16.06
CA SER A 43 9.87 -17.83 16.44
C SER A 43 10.37 -18.74 15.32
N TYR A 44 9.50 -19.54 14.69
CA TYR A 44 9.85 -20.37 13.54
C TYR A 44 10.28 -19.55 12.34
N LEU A 45 9.61 -18.42 12.09
CA LEU A 45 9.97 -17.50 11.03
C LEU A 45 11.28 -16.79 11.32
N ALA A 46 11.59 -16.44 12.57
CA ALA A 46 12.88 -15.89 12.98
C ALA A 46 14.01 -16.91 12.81
N ASP A 47 13.81 -18.14 13.30
CA ASP A 47 14.75 -19.27 13.16
C ASP A 47 15.03 -19.62 11.68
N LYS A 48 14.00 -19.60 10.84
CA LYS A 48 14.11 -19.81 9.39
C LYS A 48 14.59 -18.60 8.61
N ALA A 49 14.37 -17.39 9.13
CA ALA A 49 14.75 -16.16 8.46
C ALA A 49 16.26 -15.93 8.53
N GLU A 50 16.94 -16.34 9.59
CA GLU A 50 18.37 -16.08 9.71
C GLU A 50 19.17 -16.70 8.54
N ASP A 51 18.86 -17.93 8.12
CA ASP A 51 19.58 -18.59 7.02
C ASP A 51 19.04 -18.27 5.62
N SER A 52 17.72 -18.16 5.45
CA SER A 52 17.10 -17.96 4.13
C SER A 52 16.83 -16.49 3.81
N PHE A 53 16.57 -15.66 4.82
CA PHE A 53 16.27 -14.24 4.67
C PHE A 53 17.55 -13.42 4.56
N LEU A 54 18.68 -13.78 5.19
CA LEU A 54 19.95 -13.08 4.91
C LEU A 54 20.43 -13.32 3.48
N SER A 55 20.27 -14.54 2.96
CA SER A 55 20.57 -14.89 1.57
C SER A 55 19.60 -14.22 0.59
N ALA A 56 18.30 -14.16 0.92
CA ALA A 56 17.30 -13.46 0.10
C ALA A 56 17.37 -11.93 0.23
N ALA A 57 17.75 -11.38 1.38
CA ALA A 57 17.87 -9.93 1.59
C ALA A 57 19.10 -9.34 0.89
N THR A 58 20.11 -10.16 0.65
CA THR A 58 21.25 -9.81 -0.21
C THR A 58 21.02 -10.16 -1.67
N ASP A 59 19.89 -10.75 -2.04
CA ASP A 59 19.53 -11.00 -3.43
C ASP A 59 19.37 -9.65 -4.16
N PRO A 60 20.15 -9.40 -5.22
CA PRO A 60 19.99 -8.22 -6.06
C PRO A 60 18.57 -8.04 -6.61
N ALA A 61 17.81 -9.13 -6.79
CA ALA A 61 16.40 -9.06 -7.20
C ALA A 61 15.51 -8.46 -6.11
N LEU A 62 15.68 -8.87 -4.84
CA LEU A 62 14.94 -8.28 -3.73
C LEU A 62 15.33 -6.82 -3.49
N MET A 63 16.63 -6.48 -3.58
CA MET A 63 17.04 -5.08 -3.46
C MET A 63 16.47 -4.19 -4.57
N ARG A 64 16.42 -4.68 -5.80
CA ARG A 64 15.76 -3.96 -6.91
C ARG A 64 14.26 -3.80 -6.68
N LEU A 65 13.61 -4.84 -6.17
CA LEU A 65 12.19 -4.78 -5.82
C LEU A 65 11.96 -3.72 -4.73
N MET A 66 12.75 -3.74 -3.66
CA MET A 66 12.68 -2.75 -2.58
C MET A 66 12.96 -1.33 -3.09
N ALA A 67 13.92 -1.16 -4.00
CA ALA A 67 14.18 0.14 -4.63
C ALA A 67 13.01 0.62 -5.49
N LEU A 68 12.35 -0.28 -6.22
CA LEU A 68 11.11 0.01 -6.96
C LEU A 68 9.98 0.41 -6.01
N LEU A 69 9.75 -0.36 -4.94
CA LEU A 69 8.75 -0.03 -3.92
C LEU A 69 9.06 1.32 -3.25
N ALA A 70 10.32 1.60 -2.92
CA ALA A 70 10.73 2.87 -2.35
C ALA A 70 10.51 4.03 -3.33
N SER A 71 10.76 3.83 -4.62
CA SER A 71 10.48 4.82 -5.67
C SER A 71 8.99 5.09 -5.81
N VAL A 72 8.17 4.03 -5.80
CA VAL A 72 6.69 4.13 -5.83
C VAL A 72 6.17 4.84 -4.59
N SER A 73 6.63 4.44 -3.41
CA SER A 73 6.29 5.07 -2.13
C SER A 73 6.63 6.57 -2.13
N ASN A 74 7.83 6.94 -2.58
CA ASN A 74 8.24 8.34 -2.68
C ASN A 74 7.46 9.14 -3.74
N GLY A 75 6.91 8.46 -4.74
CA GLY A 75 5.99 9.07 -5.70
C GLY A 75 4.63 9.34 -5.06
N ILE A 76 4.11 8.36 -4.32
CA ILE A 76 2.80 8.43 -3.65
C ILE A 76 2.80 9.49 -2.54
N THR A 77 3.87 9.63 -1.77
CA THR A 77 3.97 10.65 -0.70
C THR A 77 3.97 12.09 -1.22
N LYS A 78 4.19 12.30 -2.53
CA LYS A 78 4.11 13.61 -3.17
C LYS A 78 2.71 13.96 -3.67
N VAL A 79 1.78 13.01 -3.61
CA VAL A 79 0.36 13.21 -3.93
C VAL A 79 -0.34 13.74 -2.67
N ASP A 80 -1.28 14.67 -2.86
CA ASP A 80 -2.08 15.16 -1.75
C ASP A 80 -2.88 14.03 -1.09
N ALA A 81 -3.07 14.09 0.23
CA ALA A 81 -3.77 13.04 0.98
C ALA A 81 -5.22 12.86 0.51
N MET A 82 -5.91 13.93 0.10
CA MET A 82 -7.26 13.86 -0.45
C MET A 82 -7.28 13.21 -1.82
N ASP A 83 -6.34 13.58 -2.70
CA ASP A 83 -6.21 12.97 -4.02
C ASP A 83 -5.89 11.48 -3.92
N LEU A 84 -5.05 11.09 -2.96
CA LEU A 84 -4.71 9.70 -2.70
C LEU A 84 -5.89 8.89 -2.13
N ALA A 85 -6.70 9.49 -1.25
CA ALA A 85 -7.92 8.85 -0.74
C ALA A 85 -8.96 8.67 -1.86
N ASN A 86 -9.16 9.69 -2.69
CA ASN A 86 -10.07 9.63 -3.84
C ASN A 86 -9.62 8.58 -4.85
N ALA A 87 -8.32 8.50 -5.14
CA ALA A 87 -7.77 7.48 -6.02
C ALA A 87 -7.98 6.07 -5.46
N GLN A 88 -7.77 5.85 -4.15
CA GLN A 88 -8.00 4.55 -3.51
C GLN A 88 -9.47 4.12 -3.58
N ASN A 89 -10.40 5.02 -3.29
CA ASN A 89 -11.83 4.74 -3.39
C ASN A 89 -12.23 4.39 -4.83
N THR A 90 -11.79 5.22 -5.79
CA THR A 90 -12.04 4.98 -7.22
C THR A 90 -11.49 3.62 -7.68
N LEU A 91 -10.27 3.26 -7.26
CA LEU A 91 -9.68 1.96 -7.58
C LEU A 91 -10.44 0.79 -6.95
N THR A 92 -10.91 0.97 -5.71
CA THR A 92 -11.69 -0.05 -5.00
C THR A 92 -13.01 -0.30 -5.72
N ASP A 93 -13.71 0.76 -6.12
CA ASP A 93 -14.98 0.69 -6.85
C ASP A 93 -14.80 0.10 -8.25
N LEU A 94 -13.74 0.47 -8.97
CA LEU A 94 -13.41 -0.14 -10.26
C LEU A 94 -13.10 -1.62 -10.12
N THR A 95 -12.36 -1.99 -9.08
CA THR A 95 -11.96 -3.39 -8.83
C THR A 95 -13.18 -4.25 -8.49
N SER A 96 -14.08 -3.76 -7.62
CA SER A 96 -15.30 -4.48 -7.26
C SER A 96 -16.21 -4.69 -8.48
N CYS A 97 -16.47 -3.64 -9.26
CA CYS A 97 -17.24 -3.71 -10.51
C CYS A 97 -16.63 -4.71 -11.50
N THR A 98 -15.31 -4.70 -11.64
CA THR A 98 -14.60 -5.58 -12.57
C THR A 98 -14.69 -7.04 -12.14
N ILE A 99 -14.43 -7.34 -10.85
CA ILE A 99 -14.51 -8.71 -10.32
C ILE A 99 -15.93 -9.25 -10.45
N GLU A 100 -16.94 -8.44 -10.11
CA GLU A 100 -18.34 -8.83 -10.23
C GLU A 100 -18.73 -9.11 -11.69
N SER A 101 -18.28 -8.27 -12.62
CA SER A 101 -18.52 -8.46 -14.05
C SER A 101 -17.83 -9.73 -14.57
N LEU A 102 -16.62 -10.01 -14.09
CA LEU A 102 -15.86 -11.20 -14.48
C LEU A 102 -16.54 -12.48 -13.96
N ALA A 103 -17.11 -12.45 -12.75
CA ALA A 103 -17.88 -13.54 -12.19
C ALA A 103 -19.17 -13.85 -12.97
N LYS A 104 -19.75 -12.83 -13.63
CA LYS A 104 -20.96 -12.94 -14.45
C LYS A 104 -20.68 -13.25 -15.92
N LEU A 105 -19.40 -13.35 -16.31
CA LEU A 105 -19.02 -13.50 -17.71
C LEU A 105 -19.22 -14.95 -18.19
N ASP A 106 -20.17 -15.17 -19.09
CA ASP A 106 -20.35 -16.46 -19.74
C ASP A 106 -19.43 -16.59 -20.96
N LEU A 107 -18.38 -17.39 -20.82
CA LEU A 107 -17.42 -17.68 -21.90
C LEU A 107 -17.90 -18.74 -22.89
N SER A 108 -19.04 -19.38 -22.63
CA SER A 108 -19.58 -20.46 -23.49
C SER A 108 -20.13 -19.94 -24.81
N HIS A 109 -20.53 -18.66 -24.87
CA HIS A 109 -21.09 -18.02 -26.05
C HIS A 109 -20.40 -16.68 -26.36
N PRO A 110 -19.12 -16.69 -26.77
CA PRO A 110 -18.39 -15.46 -27.04
C PRO A 110 -18.99 -14.73 -28.25
N ARG A 111 -19.42 -13.49 -28.04
CA ARG A 111 -20.02 -12.67 -29.10
C ARG A 111 -18.96 -12.24 -30.10
N LYS A 112 -19.07 -12.72 -31.35
CA LYS A 112 -18.21 -12.26 -32.44
C LYS A 112 -18.70 -10.90 -32.92
N VAL A 113 -17.87 -9.87 -32.78
CA VAL A 113 -18.16 -8.52 -33.27
C VAL A 113 -17.50 -8.31 -34.63
N GLY A 114 -18.33 -8.05 -35.66
CA GLY A 114 -17.85 -7.58 -36.96
C GLY A 114 -17.69 -6.06 -36.98
N LEU A 115 -17.22 -5.49 -38.09
CA LEU A 115 -16.95 -4.04 -38.22
C LEU A 115 -18.17 -3.16 -37.88
N LEU A 116 -19.37 -3.55 -38.33
CA LEU A 116 -20.64 -2.89 -37.97
C LEU A 116 -21.01 -3.08 -36.49
N GLY A 117 -20.74 -4.27 -35.94
CA GLY A 117 -20.95 -4.56 -34.52
C GLY A 117 -20.04 -3.73 -33.63
N LEU A 118 -18.82 -3.43 -34.09
CA LEU A 118 -17.88 -2.56 -33.39
C LEU A 118 -18.37 -1.10 -33.37
N MET A 119 -18.85 -0.58 -34.50
CA MET A 119 -19.47 0.76 -34.56
C MET A 119 -20.68 0.86 -33.63
N SER A 120 -21.52 -0.17 -33.62
CA SER A 120 -22.66 -0.25 -32.69
C SER A 120 -22.20 -0.30 -31.24
N ALA A 121 -21.14 -1.05 -30.94
CA ALA A 121 -20.56 -1.14 -29.60
C ALA A 121 -19.93 0.20 -29.18
N LEU A 122 -19.30 0.94 -30.08
CA LEU A 122 -18.78 2.28 -29.77
C LEU A 122 -19.88 3.31 -29.50
N SER A 123 -21.08 3.08 -30.03
CA SER A 123 -22.25 3.93 -29.77
C SER A 123 -22.93 3.60 -28.43
N ASP A 124 -22.54 2.50 -27.79
CA ASP A 124 -23.03 2.12 -26.47
C ASP A 124 -22.50 3.11 -25.41
N PRO A 125 -23.36 3.65 -24.53
CA PRO A 125 -22.97 4.64 -23.54
C PRO A 125 -21.94 4.09 -22.53
N ASP A 126 -21.99 2.79 -22.19
CA ASP A 126 -21.09 2.20 -21.20
C ASP A 126 -19.70 1.98 -21.81
N ILE A 127 -19.64 1.53 -23.07
CA ILE A 127 -18.38 1.33 -23.80
C ILE A 127 -17.69 2.67 -24.09
N SER A 128 -18.46 3.67 -24.52
CA SER A 128 -17.92 5.01 -24.82
C SER A 128 -17.42 5.72 -23.55
N GLN A 129 -18.11 5.59 -22.42
CA GLN A 129 -17.63 6.09 -21.13
C GLN A 129 -16.33 5.41 -20.68
N GLY A 130 -16.28 4.07 -20.75
CA GLY A 130 -15.05 3.33 -20.41
C GLY A 130 -13.86 3.73 -21.28
N LEU A 131 -14.07 3.89 -22.59
CA LEU A 131 -13.06 4.36 -23.52
C LEU A 131 -12.62 5.81 -23.20
N GLY A 132 -13.56 6.68 -22.83
CA GLY A 132 -13.29 8.05 -22.41
C GLY A 132 -12.32 8.11 -21.22
N ILE A 133 -12.58 7.31 -20.18
CA ILE A 133 -11.71 7.22 -18.99
C ILE A 133 -10.28 6.82 -19.40
N LEU A 134 -10.13 5.82 -20.26
CA LEU A 134 -8.82 5.38 -20.75
C LEU A 134 -8.07 6.48 -21.51
N LEU A 135 -8.79 7.22 -22.35
CA LEU A 135 -8.23 8.34 -23.10
C LEU A 135 -7.81 9.50 -22.18
N ASP A 136 -8.57 9.77 -21.12
CA ASP A 136 -8.22 10.80 -20.14
C ASP A 136 -6.96 10.43 -19.35
N ILE A 137 -6.84 9.18 -18.92
CA ILE A 137 -5.61 8.66 -18.29
C ILE A 137 -4.43 8.83 -19.26
N ALA A 138 -4.57 8.38 -20.51
CA ALA A 138 -3.52 8.50 -21.51
C ALA A 138 -3.12 9.96 -21.77
N LYS A 139 -4.08 10.88 -21.82
CA LYS A 139 -3.85 12.32 -21.99
C LYS A 139 -3.07 12.92 -20.82
N GLN A 140 -3.43 12.59 -19.59
CA GLN A 140 -2.72 13.06 -18.39
C GLN A 140 -1.29 12.52 -18.31
N LEU A 141 -1.08 11.23 -18.61
CA LEU A 141 0.25 10.62 -18.68
C LEU A 141 1.11 11.30 -19.76
N GLY A 142 0.54 11.53 -20.95
CA GLY A 142 1.22 12.22 -22.04
C GLY A 142 1.61 13.67 -21.68
N ALA A 143 0.73 14.39 -20.97
CA ALA A 143 1.02 15.73 -20.48
C ALA A 143 2.19 15.74 -19.48
N CYS A 144 2.21 14.79 -18.54
CA CYS A 144 3.30 14.61 -17.58
C CYS A 144 4.64 14.25 -18.26
N ALA A 145 4.61 13.35 -19.26
CA ALA A 145 5.80 13.01 -20.03
C ALA A 145 6.36 14.22 -20.80
N ARG A 146 5.47 15.01 -21.41
CA ARG A 146 5.85 16.23 -22.17
C ARG A 146 6.46 17.30 -21.26
N SER A 147 5.90 17.54 -20.07
CA SER A 147 6.42 18.56 -19.14
C SER A 147 7.82 18.19 -18.63
N LYS A 148 8.08 16.92 -18.36
CA LYS A 148 9.43 16.42 -18.01
C LYS A 148 10.43 16.54 -19.17
N GLY A 149 9.99 16.38 -20.41
CA GLY A 149 10.83 16.55 -21.60
C GLY A 149 11.26 18.00 -21.86
N GLN A 150 10.37 18.97 -21.60
CA GLN A 150 10.67 20.40 -21.78
C GLN A 150 11.56 20.99 -20.69
N SER A 151 11.58 20.41 -19.48
CA SER A 151 12.47 20.85 -18.40
C SER A 151 13.94 20.45 -18.60
N LYS A 152 14.25 19.64 -19.62
CA LYS A 152 15.62 19.20 -19.96
C LYS A 152 16.19 19.89 -21.20
N SER A 153 15.48 20.87 -21.76
CA SER A 153 15.87 21.58 -22.99
C SER A 153 16.24 23.03 -22.72
#